data_AF-A0A251XH47-F1
#
_entry.id   AF-A0A251XH47-F1
#
_cell.length_a   1.000
_cell.length_b   1.000
_cell.length_c   1.000
_cell.angle_alpha   90.00
_cell.angle_beta   90.00
_cell.angle_gamma   90.00
#
_symmetry.space_group_name_H-M   'P 1'
#
loop_
_entity.id
_entity.type
_entity.pdbx_description
1 polymer ?
#
loop_
_entity_poly.entity_id
_entity_poly.type
_entity_poly.pdbx_seq_one_letter_code
_entity_poly.pdbx_strand_id
1 'polypeptide(L)'
;MQLYRGMDIGTAKLPEAARRDVPHHMLDVLDVTAEATVAGYQGEARRVITGILGRGAVPILVGGSGLYVSSVLFDYEFPGTDPEIRQRLERELAETGPGMLHRRLRELDPAAAQRIGAHNGRRLVRALEVVEITGPQPDRASAEPRPWHPARILALTLPREELVPRLDARVSGMWADGLVDEVAGLLPAGLADGVTASRAIGYAQAARQLAESSPRRRRWRRRVRSPVATRGGRCRGSVATPTRCGSTRATNGSSSTRSTPSRRHARRLAGWQTCSSPRARARATTSCCSRIPRARST
;
A
#
# COMPACT_ATOMS: atom_id res chain seq x y z
N MET A 1 2.14 13.52 0.41
CA MET A 1 2.49 14.38 1.56
C MET A 1 3.21 15.65 1.13
N GLN A 2 3.96 15.66 0.03
CA GLN A 2 4.65 16.87 -0.45
C GLN A 2 3.72 18.02 -0.91
N LEU A 3 2.40 17.82 -0.87
CA LEU A 3 1.40 18.87 -1.13
C LEU A 3 1.41 19.95 -0.05
N TYR A 4 1.88 19.64 1.17
CA TYR A 4 1.74 20.52 2.34
C TYR A 4 2.91 21.49 2.51
N ARG A 5 2.58 22.75 2.77
CA ARG A 5 3.52 23.83 3.09
C ARG A 5 4.28 23.56 4.39
N GLY A 6 5.60 23.78 4.34
CA GLY A 6 6.50 23.61 5.48
C GLY A 6 6.73 22.16 5.93
N MET A 7 6.13 21.18 5.26
CA MET A 7 6.42 19.76 5.47
C MET A 7 7.52 19.30 4.49
N ASP A 8 8.78 19.61 4.79
CA ASP A 8 9.89 19.48 3.86
C ASP A 8 10.80 18.29 4.17
N ILE A 9 11.41 18.28 5.35
CA ILE A 9 12.36 17.25 5.79
C ILE A 9 11.66 15.89 5.86
N GLY A 10 10.55 15.82 6.60
CA GLY A 10 9.84 14.55 6.82
C GLY A 10 9.19 13.98 5.56
N THR A 11 9.00 14.80 4.51
CA THR A 11 8.47 14.33 3.22
C THR A 11 9.56 14.15 2.16
N ALA A 12 10.82 14.43 2.51
CA ALA A 12 11.96 14.64 1.62
C ALA A 12 11.55 15.41 0.36
N LYS A 13 10.95 16.57 0.56
CA LYS A 13 10.63 17.48 -0.52
C LYS A 13 11.93 18.00 -1.13
N LEU A 14 11.98 18.05 -2.46
CA LEU A 14 13.16 18.57 -3.14
C LEU A 14 13.22 20.11 -2.97
N PRO A 15 14.28 20.66 -2.36
CA PRO A 15 14.45 22.10 -2.20
C PRO A 15 14.50 22.80 -3.56
N GLU A 16 14.03 24.05 -3.64
CA GLU A 16 13.97 24.80 -4.90
C GLU A 16 15.31 24.88 -5.63
N ALA A 17 16.39 25.15 -4.90
CA ALA A 17 17.75 25.20 -5.44
C ALA A 17 18.20 23.87 -6.08
N ALA A 18 17.62 22.74 -5.68
CA ALA A 18 17.93 21.42 -6.22
C ALA A 18 17.03 21.02 -7.42
N ARG A 19 16.05 21.86 -7.80
CA ARG A 19 15.09 21.57 -8.89
C ARG A 19 15.66 21.84 -10.29
N ARG A 20 16.81 22.52 -10.40
CA ARG A 20 17.51 22.79 -11.68
C ARG A 20 16.60 23.45 -12.72
N ASP A 21 15.87 24.48 -12.30
CA ASP A 21 14.91 25.23 -13.12
C ASP A 21 13.75 24.41 -13.70
N VAL A 22 13.59 23.14 -13.28
CA VAL A 22 12.44 22.32 -13.67
C VAL A 22 11.25 22.69 -12.78
N PRO A 23 10.14 23.21 -13.35
CA PRO A 23 8.96 23.54 -12.56
C PRO A 23 8.37 22.28 -11.92
N HIS A 24 8.29 22.27 -10.60
CA HIS A 24 7.61 21.21 -9.85
C HIS A 24 6.22 21.71 -9.47
N HIS A 25 5.20 21.06 -10.02
CA HIS A 25 3.81 21.35 -9.71
C HIS A 25 3.36 20.53 -8.50
N MET A 26 2.23 20.93 -7.89
CA MET A 26 1.61 20.23 -6.76
C MET A 26 2.46 20.14 -5.48
N LEU A 27 3.60 20.84 -5.41
CA LEU A 27 4.32 21.05 -4.15
C LEU A 27 3.75 22.29 -3.46
N ASP A 28 3.63 22.25 -2.13
CA ASP A 28 3.26 23.43 -1.34
C ASP A 28 1.93 24.08 -1.76
N VAL A 29 0.96 23.24 -2.15
CA VAL A 29 -0.38 23.67 -2.60
C VAL A 29 -1.42 23.65 -1.48
N LEU A 30 -1.16 22.97 -0.37
CA LEU A 30 -2.06 22.84 0.78
C LEU A 30 -1.41 23.33 2.07
N ASP A 31 -2.24 23.89 2.96
CA ASP A 31 -1.84 24.14 4.35
C ASP A 31 -1.99 22.87 5.17
N VAL A 32 -1.26 22.77 6.29
CA VAL A 32 -1.25 21.55 7.14
C VAL A 32 -2.60 21.20 7.74
N THR A 33 -3.53 22.15 7.82
CA THR A 33 -4.91 21.95 8.27
C THR A 33 -5.83 21.43 7.17
N ALA A 34 -5.46 21.62 5.89
CA ALA A 34 -6.28 21.21 4.77
C ALA A 34 -6.29 19.69 4.60
N GLU A 35 -7.41 19.14 4.12
CA GLU A 35 -7.53 17.73 3.82
C GLU A 35 -7.07 17.43 2.39
N ALA A 36 -6.00 16.65 2.24
CA ALA A 36 -5.63 16.09 0.93
C ALA A 36 -6.56 14.92 0.56
N THR A 37 -7.39 15.13 -0.47
CA THR A 37 -8.23 14.09 -1.06
C THR A 37 -7.70 13.67 -2.44
N VAL A 38 -7.87 12.39 -2.79
CA VAL A 38 -7.48 11.89 -4.11
C VAL A 38 -8.29 12.52 -5.24
N ALA A 39 -9.57 12.83 -5.00
CA ALA A 39 -10.44 13.46 -5.98
C ALA A 39 -9.99 14.90 -6.27
N GLY A 40 -9.69 15.69 -5.23
CA GLY A 40 -9.15 17.04 -5.40
C GLY A 40 -7.79 17.02 -6.10
N TYR A 41 -6.92 16.09 -5.72
CA TYR A 41 -5.63 15.91 -6.40
C TYR A 41 -5.78 15.53 -7.88
N GLN A 42 -6.70 14.63 -8.21
CA GLN A 42 -6.95 14.20 -9.58
C GLN A 42 -7.32 15.38 -10.47
N GLY A 43 -8.28 16.21 -10.03
CA GLY A 43 -8.73 17.38 -10.79
C GLY A 43 -7.59 18.37 -11.05
N GLU A 44 -6.88 18.78 -9.99
CA GLU A 44 -5.79 19.74 -10.10
C GLU A 44 -4.60 19.20 -10.91
N ALA A 45 -4.20 17.94 -10.68
CA ALA A 45 -3.10 17.34 -11.42
C ALA A 45 -3.43 17.22 -12.92
N ARG A 46 -4.67 16.82 -13.27
CA ARG A 46 -5.11 16.77 -14.67
C ARG A 46 -5.17 18.15 -15.31
N ARG A 47 -5.63 19.18 -14.58
CA ARG A 47 -5.61 20.57 -15.04
C ARG A 47 -4.18 21.04 -15.36
N VAL A 48 -3.24 20.75 -14.47
CA VAL A 48 -1.81 21.04 -14.68
C VAL A 48 -1.27 20.30 -15.91
N ILE A 49 -1.56 19.00 -16.03
CA ILE A 49 -1.14 18.17 -17.17
C ILE A 49 -1.66 18.74 -18.49
N THR A 50 -2.96 19.06 -18.58
CA THR A 50 -3.56 19.67 -19.76
C THR A 50 -2.90 21.00 -20.09
N GLY A 51 -2.59 21.83 -19.08
CA GLY A 51 -1.87 23.08 -19.28
C GLY A 51 -0.44 22.90 -19.81
N ILE A 52 0.29 21.88 -19.33
CA ILE A 52 1.65 21.57 -19.81
C ILE A 52 1.60 21.10 -21.27
N LEU A 53 0.67 20.19 -21.60
CA LEU A 53 0.46 19.69 -22.95
C LEU A 53 0.07 20.82 -23.92
N GLY A 54 -0.81 21.74 -23.49
CA GLY A 54 -1.26 22.88 -24.29
C GLY A 54 -0.14 23.87 -24.66
N ARG A 55 0.98 23.86 -23.92
CA ARG A 55 2.19 24.66 -24.24
C ARG A 55 3.24 23.88 -25.03
N GLY A 56 2.93 22.66 -25.50
CA GLY A 56 3.85 21.81 -26.26
C GLY A 56 4.93 21.12 -25.43
N ALA A 57 4.79 21.08 -24.10
CA ALA A 57 5.73 20.41 -23.21
C ALA A 57 5.24 19.02 -22.79
N VAL A 58 6.16 18.18 -22.32
CA VAL A 58 5.86 16.82 -21.85
C VAL A 58 5.67 16.81 -20.33
N PRO A 59 4.47 16.48 -19.81
CA PRO A 59 4.24 16.35 -18.38
C PRO A 59 4.89 15.07 -17.84
N ILE A 60 5.64 15.20 -16.74
CA ILE A 60 6.23 14.06 -16.01
C ILE A 60 5.57 13.98 -14.64
N LEU A 61 4.75 12.95 -14.44
CA LEU A 61 4.13 12.65 -13.15
C LEU A 61 5.08 11.77 -12.32
N VAL A 62 5.69 12.36 -11.29
CA VAL A 62 6.64 11.66 -10.39
C VAL A 62 6.00 11.47 -9.01
N GLY A 63 6.10 10.27 -8.44
CA GLY A 63 5.61 9.99 -7.09
C GLY A 63 5.38 8.51 -6.81
N GLY A 64 4.98 8.19 -5.57
CA GLY A 64 4.85 6.81 -5.09
C GLY A 64 3.51 6.44 -4.46
N SER A 65 2.54 7.37 -4.40
CA SER A 65 1.21 7.05 -3.87
C SER A 65 0.37 6.39 -4.96
N GLY A 66 0.32 5.06 -4.98
CA GLY A 66 -0.33 4.27 -6.04
C GLY A 66 -1.72 4.77 -6.42
N LEU A 67 -2.61 5.01 -5.45
CA LEU A 67 -3.97 5.51 -5.73
C LEU A 67 -3.99 6.91 -6.37
N TYR A 68 -3.07 7.81 -6.00
CA TYR A 68 -2.99 9.16 -6.56
C TYR A 68 -2.41 9.15 -7.98
N VAL A 69 -1.45 8.27 -8.25
CA VAL A 69 -0.93 8.08 -9.60
C VAL A 69 -2.02 7.45 -10.49
N SER A 70 -2.66 6.39 -10.00
CA SER A 70 -3.75 5.72 -10.70
C SER A 70 -4.92 6.67 -11.00
N SER A 71 -5.31 7.54 -10.07
CA SER A 71 -6.42 8.48 -10.28
C SER A 71 -6.17 9.45 -11.43
N VAL A 72 -4.91 9.85 -11.63
CA VAL A 72 -4.53 10.76 -12.72
C VAL A 72 -4.46 10.01 -14.05
N LEU A 73 -3.84 8.81 -14.06
CA LEU A 73 -3.57 8.05 -15.27
C LEU A 73 -4.81 7.36 -15.87
N PHE A 74 -5.73 6.90 -15.03
CA PHE A 74 -6.91 6.14 -15.45
C PHE A 74 -8.20 6.90 -15.13
N ASP A 75 -9.27 6.55 -15.83
CA ASP A 75 -10.62 7.09 -15.69
C ASP A 75 -11.27 6.61 -14.39
N TYR A 76 -10.69 7.03 -13.26
CA TYR A 76 -11.23 6.79 -11.93
C TYR A 76 -12.32 7.80 -11.63
N GLU A 77 -13.47 7.28 -11.25
CA GLU A 77 -14.51 8.05 -10.63
C GLU A 77 -14.44 7.92 -9.11
N PHE A 78 -14.45 9.05 -8.44
CA PHE A 78 -14.57 9.11 -6.99
C PHE A 78 -16.01 9.52 -6.66
N PRO A 79 -16.87 8.56 -6.28
CA PRO A 79 -18.20 8.92 -5.79
C PRO A 79 -18.06 9.87 -4.59
N GLY A 80 -19.03 10.76 -4.45
CA GLY A 80 -19.05 11.75 -3.37
C GLY A 80 -19.00 11.11 -1.97
N THR A 81 -18.95 11.98 -0.97
CA THR A 81 -19.07 11.58 0.44
C THR A 81 -20.25 12.31 1.05
N ASP A 82 -21.01 11.60 1.89
CA ASP A 82 -22.14 12.17 2.61
C ASP A 82 -21.85 12.06 4.11
N PRO A 83 -21.62 13.19 4.81
CA PRO A 83 -21.30 13.19 6.23
C PRO A 83 -22.35 12.54 7.11
N GLU A 84 -23.64 12.65 6.77
CA GLU A 84 -24.73 12.10 7.57
C GLU A 84 -24.80 10.58 7.44
N ILE A 85 -24.71 10.08 6.20
CA ILE A 85 -24.63 8.64 5.90
C ILE A 85 -23.39 8.05 6.57
N ARG A 86 -22.23 8.70 6.42
CA ARG A 86 -20.98 8.22 7.02
C ARG A 86 -21.07 8.17 8.55
N GLN A 87 -21.55 9.23 9.20
CA GLN A 87 -21.68 9.24 10.66
C GLN A 87 -22.65 8.15 11.14
N ARG A 88 -23.76 7.90 10.42
CA ARG A 88 -24.69 6.83 10.76
C ARG A 88 -24.02 5.45 10.67
N LEU A 89 -23.32 5.18 9.57
CA LEU A 89 -22.61 3.91 9.36
C LEU A 89 -21.45 3.72 10.36
N GLU A 90 -20.77 4.79 10.77
CA GLU A 90 -19.74 4.75 11.80
C GLU A 90 -20.31 4.43 13.18
N ARG A 91 -21.49 4.99 13.53
CA ARG A 91 -22.21 4.61 14.76
C ARG A 91 -22.63 3.14 14.73
N GLU A 92 -23.22 2.69 13.62
CA GLU A 92 -23.62 1.28 13.45
C GLU A 92 -22.41 0.33 13.56
N LEU A 93 -21.26 0.70 12.98
CA LEU A 93 -20.01 -0.05 13.11
C LEU A 93 -19.56 -0.15 14.57
N ALA A 94 -19.70 0.93 15.35
CA ALA A 94 -19.31 0.95 16.76
C ALA A 94 -20.24 0.10 17.63
N GLU A 95 -21.54 0.08 17.32
CA GLU A 95 -22.57 -0.63 18.09
C GLU A 95 -22.61 -2.14 17.78
N THR A 96 -22.56 -2.50 16.49
CA THR A 96 -22.81 -3.88 16.03
C THR A 96 -21.55 -4.60 15.57
N GLY A 97 -20.45 -3.87 15.40
CA GLY A 97 -19.20 -4.40 14.88
C GLY A 97 -19.21 -4.61 13.35
N PRO A 98 -18.05 -4.92 12.75
CA PRO A 98 -17.89 -4.93 11.30
C PRO A 98 -18.57 -6.13 10.60
N GLY A 99 -18.91 -7.19 11.33
CA GLY A 99 -19.56 -8.38 10.76
C GLY A 99 -20.94 -8.08 10.18
N MET A 100 -21.71 -7.23 10.86
CA MET A 100 -23.04 -6.83 10.40
C MET A 100 -22.97 -5.99 9.13
N LEU A 101 -22.07 -5.00 9.10
CA LEU A 101 -21.81 -4.19 7.92
C LEU A 101 -21.32 -5.05 6.75
N HIS A 102 -20.48 -6.07 7.01
CA HIS A 102 -20.03 -7.00 5.97
C HIS A 102 -21.17 -7.83 5.39
N ARG A 103 -22.11 -8.30 6.22
CA ARG A 103 -23.29 -9.04 5.77
C ARG A 103 -24.16 -8.17 4.87
N ARG A 104 -24.46 -6.94 5.31
CA ARG A 104 -25.22 -5.96 4.52
C ARG A 104 -24.52 -5.64 3.20
N LEU A 105 -23.20 -5.43 3.22
CA LEU A 105 -22.44 -5.20 1.99
C LEU A 105 -22.47 -6.42 1.07
N ARG A 106 -22.46 -7.64 1.60
CA ARG A 106 -22.54 -8.87 0.78
C ARG A 106 -23.86 -9.01 0.05
N GLU A 107 -24.96 -8.54 0.63
CA GLU A 107 -26.28 -8.53 0.00
C GLU A 107 -26.36 -7.51 -1.14
N LEU A 108 -25.69 -6.37 -1.00
CA LEU A 108 -25.74 -5.26 -1.97
C LEU A 108 -24.66 -5.34 -3.05
N ASP A 109 -23.44 -5.75 -2.68
CA ASP A 109 -22.26 -5.87 -3.55
C ASP A 109 -21.35 -7.04 -3.05
N PRO A 110 -21.64 -8.28 -3.49
CA PRO A 110 -20.87 -9.47 -3.09
C PRO A 110 -19.38 -9.37 -3.45
N ALA A 111 -19.04 -8.76 -4.58
CA ALA A 111 -17.67 -8.64 -5.07
C ALA A 111 -16.84 -7.69 -4.20
N ALA A 112 -17.39 -6.52 -3.83
CA ALA A 112 -16.75 -5.63 -2.88
C ALA A 112 -16.63 -6.25 -1.49
N ALA A 113 -17.67 -6.93 -1.01
CA ALA A 113 -17.63 -7.62 0.28
C ALA A 113 -16.51 -8.66 0.35
N GLN A 114 -16.30 -9.43 -0.73
CA GLN A 114 -15.22 -10.41 -0.81
C GLN A 114 -13.83 -9.74 -0.79
N ARG A 115 -13.62 -8.68 -1.57
CA ARG A 115 -12.33 -7.96 -1.62
C ARG A 115 -11.97 -7.25 -0.33
N ILE A 116 -12.96 -6.67 0.38
CA ILE A 116 -12.74 -5.87 1.57
C ILE A 116 -12.54 -6.76 2.81
N GLY A 117 -13.32 -7.84 2.91
CA GLY A 117 -13.34 -8.74 4.06
C GLY A 117 -14.01 -8.13 5.32
N ALA A 118 -14.38 -9.00 6.26
CA ALA A 118 -15.17 -8.62 7.43
C ALA A 118 -14.42 -7.86 8.53
N HIS A 119 -13.09 -7.70 8.41
CA HIS A 119 -12.27 -7.09 9.46
C HIS A 119 -11.98 -5.60 9.24
N ASN A 120 -12.24 -5.09 8.04
CA ASN A 120 -11.86 -3.72 7.67
C ASN A 120 -13.05 -2.76 7.77
N GLY A 121 -13.46 -2.43 9.00
CA GLY A 121 -14.64 -1.59 9.28
C GLY A 121 -14.65 -0.27 8.50
N ARG A 122 -13.51 0.42 8.40
CA ARG A 122 -13.40 1.68 7.63
C ARG A 122 -13.70 1.48 6.14
N ARG A 123 -13.22 0.39 5.53
CA ARG A 123 -13.51 0.08 4.13
C ARG A 123 -14.96 -0.36 3.93
N LEU A 124 -15.55 -1.05 4.91
CA LEU A 124 -16.97 -1.43 4.88
C LEU A 124 -17.88 -0.20 4.93
N VAL A 125 -17.64 0.72 5.86
CA VAL A 125 -18.35 2.00 5.95
C VAL A 125 -18.28 2.75 4.61
N ARG A 126 -17.08 2.87 4.03
CA ARG A 126 -16.94 3.57 2.74
C ARG A 126 -17.67 2.85 1.60
N ALA A 127 -17.62 1.51 1.54
CA ALA A 127 -18.29 0.76 0.49
C ALA A 127 -19.82 0.91 0.60
N LEU A 128 -20.37 0.79 1.81
CA LEU A 128 -21.80 1.00 2.05
C LEU A 128 -22.23 2.44 1.77
N GLU A 129 -21.44 3.44 2.18
CA GLU A 129 -21.71 4.85 1.86
C GLU A 129 -21.78 5.05 0.34
N VAL A 130 -20.86 4.48 -0.43
CA VAL A 130 -20.88 4.57 -1.89
C VAL A 130 -22.13 3.91 -2.46
N VAL A 131 -22.47 2.71 -1.99
CA VAL A 131 -23.68 1.99 -2.44
C VAL A 131 -24.94 2.79 -2.14
N GLU A 132 -25.02 3.48 -1.01
CA GLU A 132 -26.16 4.32 -0.68
C GLU A 132 -26.25 5.60 -1.52
N ILE A 133 -25.11 6.23 -1.82
CA ILE A 133 -25.08 7.45 -2.64
C ILE A 133 -25.36 7.15 -4.12
N THR A 134 -24.76 6.08 -4.65
CA THR A 134 -24.78 5.80 -6.10
C THR A 134 -25.71 4.68 -6.51
N GLY A 135 -26.32 3.98 -5.55
CA GLY A 135 -26.96 2.68 -5.76
C GLY A 135 -25.95 1.53 -5.88
N PRO A 136 -26.43 0.28 -5.98
CA PRO A 136 -25.62 -0.89 -6.27
C PRO A 136 -24.88 -0.69 -7.59
N GLN A 137 -23.55 -0.73 -7.55
CA GLN A 137 -22.72 -0.60 -8.75
C GLN A 137 -22.48 -2.00 -9.34
N PRO A 138 -22.57 -2.19 -10.66
CA PRO A 138 -22.02 -3.38 -11.30
C PRO A 138 -20.51 -3.45 -11.00
N ASP A 139 -19.94 -4.65 -11.03
CA ASP A 139 -18.56 -4.92 -10.61
C ASP A 139 -17.53 -4.07 -11.39
N ARG A 140 -17.26 -2.86 -10.87
CA ARG A 140 -16.25 -1.94 -11.41
C ARG A 140 -14.83 -2.45 -11.19
N ALA A 141 -14.63 -3.48 -10.36
CA ALA A 141 -13.31 -4.00 -10.04
C ALA A 141 -12.80 -4.99 -11.10
N SER A 142 -13.68 -5.58 -11.91
CA SER A 142 -13.32 -6.49 -13.01
C SER A 142 -13.14 -5.79 -14.37
N ALA A 143 -13.59 -4.53 -14.50
CA ALA A 143 -13.34 -3.75 -15.70
C ALA A 143 -11.85 -3.35 -15.81
N GLU A 144 -11.25 -3.55 -16.98
CA GLU A 144 -9.89 -3.06 -17.23
C GLU A 144 -9.82 -1.54 -17.05
N PRO A 145 -8.82 -1.00 -16.33
CA PRO A 145 -8.70 0.43 -16.11
C PRO A 145 -8.56 1.18 -17.43
N ARG A 146 -9.55 2.02 -17.76
CA ARG A 146 -9.50 2.85 -18.96
C ARG A 146 -8.50 3.98 -18.77
N PRO A 147 -7.49 4.16 -19.64
CA PRO A 147 -6.58 5.30 -19.54
C PRO A 147 -7.32 6.62 -19.77
N TRP A 148 -7.01 7.65 -18.98
CA TRP A 148 -7.52 9.01 -19.20
C TRP A 148 -6.78 9.71 -20.34
N HIS A 149 -5.48 9.46 -20.46
CA HIS A 149 -4.62 9.99 -21.51
C HIS A 149 -3.55 8.96 -21.88
N PRO A 150 -3.06 8.91 -23.14
CA PRO A 150 -1.89 8.11 -23.48
C PRO A 150 -0.70 8.44 -22.58
N ALA A 151 -0.10 7.40 -21.99
CA ALA A 151 1.02 7.54 -21.07
C ALA A 151 2.07 6.44 -21.28
N ARG A 152 3.28 6.70 -20.77
CA ARG A 152 4.33 5.70 -20.60
C ARG A 152 4.65 5.63 -19.10
N ILE A 153 4.60 4.41 -18.56
CA ILE A 153 4.81 4.18 -17.13
C ILE A 153 6.19 3.56 -16.96
N LEU A 154 7.04 4.23 -16.18
CA LEU A 154 8.35 3.75 -15.79
C LEU A 154 8.33 3.47 -14.29
N ALA A 155 8.67 2.24 -13.90
CA ALA A 155 8.75 1.83 -12.51
C ALA A 155 10.21 1.58 -12.15
N LEU A 156 10.71 2.27 -11.13
CA LEU A 156 12.04 2.03 -10.58
C LEU A 156 11.92 1.02 -9.45
N THR A 157 12.72 -0.04 -9.51
CA THR A 157 12.77 -1.09 -8.49
C THR A 157 14.18 -1.22 -7.95
N LEU A 158 14.27 -1.62 -6.68
CA LEU A 158 15.53 -1.93 -6.01
C LEU A 158 15.30 -3.18 -5.15
N PRO A 159 16.27 -4.12 -5.09
CA PRO A 159 16.18 -5.26 -4.19
C PRO A 159 15.98 -4.83 -2.74
N ARG A 160 15.25 -5.64 -1.96
CA ARG A 160 14.81 -5.25 -0.60
C ARG A 160 16.01 -5.09 0.34
N GLU A 161 17.00 -5.96 0.17
CA GLU A 161 18.29 -5.99 0.86
C GLU A 161 19.09 -4.69 0.69
N GLU A 162 18.94 -3.99 -0.43
CA GLU A 162 19.56 -2.68 -0.67
C GLU A 162 18.64 -1.51 -0.28
N LEU A 163 17.33 -1.67 -0.48
CA LEU A 163 16.35 -0.64 -0.21
C LEU A 163 16.21 -0.35 1.28
N VAL A 164 16.12 -1.39 2.11
CA VAL A 164 15.85 -1.22 3.56
C VAL A 164 16.95 -0.41 4.26
N PRO A 165 18.26 -0.71 4.10
CA PRO A 165 19.31 0.09 4.72
C PRO A 165 19.29 1.56 4.29
N ARG A 166 18.96 1.85 3.02
CA ARG A 166 18.83 3.24 2.53
C ARG A 166 17.66 3.97 3.16
N LEU A 167 16.53 3.29 3.37
CA LEU A 167 15.39 3.86 4.06
C LEU A 167 15.72 4.15 5.54
N ASP A 168 16.41 3.24 6.22
CA ASP A 168 16.83 3.42 7.62
C ASP A 168 17.81 4.59 7.78
N ALA A 169 18.81 4.67 6.90
CA ALA A 169 19.76 5.79 6.86
C ALA A 169 19.04 7.11 6.59
N ARG A 170 18.09 7.13 5.65
CA ARG A 170 17.28 8.32 5.34
C ARG A 170 16.42 8.76 6.51
N VAL A 171 15.76 7.84 7.21
CA VAL A 171 14.95 8.17 8.40
C VAL A 171 15.85 8.74 9.50
N SER A 172 17.01 8.13 9.73
CA SER A 172 17.98 8.64 10.70
C SER A 172 18.46 10.05 10.34
N GLY A 173 18.74 10.28 9.05
CA GLY A 173 19.08 11.59 8.50
C GLY A 173 18.00 12.63 8.75
N MET A 174 16.71 12.31 8.48
CA MET A 174 15.60 13.24 8.74
C MET A 174 15.56 13.75 10.19
N TRP A 175 15.82 12.87 11.17
CA TRP A 175 15.88 13.29 12.57
C TRP A 175 17.08 14.18 12.87
N ALA A 176 18.25 13.84 12.31
CA ALA A 176 19.46 14.65 12.45
C ALA A 176 19.32 16.03 11.77
N ASP A 177 18.61 16.09 10.65
CA ASP A 177 18.37 17.29 9.85
C ASP A 177 17.30 18.21 10.48
N GLY A 178 16.71 17.83 11.61
CA GLY A 178 15.78 18.70 12.35
C GLY A 178 14.29 18.43 12.10
N LEU A 179 13.88 17.20 11.72
CA LEU A 179 12.46 16.86 11.60
C LEU A 179 11.64 17.20 12.86
N VAL A 180 12.22 17.01 14.04
CA VAL A 180 11.54 17.32 15.31
C VAL A 180 11.27 18.82 15.42
N ASP A 181 12.22 19.66 15.02
CA ASP A 181 12.09 21.11 15.03
C ASP A 181 11.11 21.61 13.96
N GLU A 182 11.13 21.01 12.76
CA GLU A 182 10.13 21.25 11.72
C GLU A 182 8.72 20.99 12.26
N VAL A 183 8.50 19.84 12.90
CA VAL A 183 7.20 19.53 13.52
C VAL A 183 6.85 20.53 14.62
N ALA A 184 7.80 20.93 15.46
CA ALA A 184 7.57 21.93 16.49
C ALA A 184 7.12 23.28 15.89
N GLY A 185 7.70 23.69 14.76
CA GLY A 185 7.32 24.89 14.02
C GLY A 185 5.95 24.81 13.33
N LEU A 186 5.53 23.62 12.91
CA LEU A 186 4.23 23.40 12.28
C LEU A 186 3.07 23.24 13.27
N LEU A 187 3.35 22.95 14.55
CA LEU A 187 2.30 22.81 15.57
C LEU A 187 1.48 24.09 15.76
N PRO A 188 2.08 25.30 15.88
CA PRO A 188 1.34 26.56 15.87
C PRO A 188 0.51 26.80 14.61
N ALA A 189 0.95 26.27 13.45
CA ALA A 189 0.24 26.38 12.18
C ALA A 189 -0.96 25.42 12.05
N GLY A 190 -1.31 24.69 13.12
CA GLY A 190 -2.47 23.81 13.14
C GLY A 190 -2.20 22.40 12.64
N LEU A 191 -0.93 21.96 12.55
CA LEU A 191 -0.60 20.57 12.18
C LEU A 191 -1.34 19.55 13.06
N ALA A 192 -1.59 19.89 14.32
CA ALA A 192 -2.34 19.06 15.27
C ALA A 192 -3.78 18.75 14.81
N ASP A 193 -4.39 19.73 14.16
CA ASP A 193 -5.80 19.71 13.80
C ASP A 193 -6.02 19.20 12.37
N GLY A 194 -4.94 19.10 11.59
CA GLY A 194 -4.96 18.53 10.24
C GLY A 194 -5.41 17.07 10.21
N VAL A 195 -6.33 16.73 9.30
CA VAL A 195 -6.89 15.37 9.18
C VAL A 195 -5.87 14.37 8.60
N THR A 196 -5.08 14.84 7.63
CA THR A 196 -4.17 14.01 6.83
C THR A 196 -2.70 14.30 7.15
N ALA A 197 -2.31 15.58 7.22
CA ALA A 197 -0.93 15.98 7.52
C ALA A 197 -0.43 15.44 8.87
N SER A 198 -1.24 15.55 9.93
CA SER A 198 -0.91 15.09 11.29
C SER A 198 -0.60 13.59 11.40
N ARG A 199 -1.13 12.79 10.46
CA ARG A 199 -1.00 11.33 10.43
C ARG A 199 0.12 10.85 9.52
N ALA A 200 0.85 11.77 8.87
CA ALA A 200 1.96 11.41 8.02
C ALA A 200 3.04 10.66 8.83
N ILE A 201 3.57 9.58 8.25
CA ILE A 201 4.69 8.83 8.81
C ILE A 201 5.90 9.80 8.92
N GLY A 202 6.61 9.75 10.04
CA GLY A 202 7.62 10.74 10.40
C GLY A 202 7.04 11.81 11.31
N TYR A 203 6.05 12.55 10.82
CA TYR A 203 5.41 13.66 11.55
C TYR A 203 4.65 13.19 12.79
N ALA A 204 3.87 12.11 12.70
CA ALA A 204 3.14 11.56 13.84
C ALA A 204 4.08 11.09 14.97
N GLN A 205 5.23 10.52 14.59
CA GLN A 205 6.26 10.05 15.52
C GLN A 205 7.00 11.22 16.18
N ALA A 206 7.44 12.21 15.40
CA ALA A 206 8.11 13.40 15.91
C ALA A 206 7.18 14.23 16.83
N ALA A 207 5.90 14.39 16.45
CA ALA A 207 4.90 15.05 17.30
C ALA A 207 4.70 14.31 18.63
N ARG A 208 4.70 12.96 18.59
CA ARG A 208 4.63 12.15 19.81
C ARG A 208 5.86 12.32 20.68
N GLN A 209 7.06 12.34 20.11
CA GLN A 209 8.31 12.57 20.83
C GLN A 209 8.28 13.93 21.56
N LEU A 210 7.83 14.99 20.88
CA LEU A 210 7.65 16.33 21.47
C LEU A 210 6.65 16.32 22.65
N ALA A 211 5.57 15.54 22.54
CA ALA A 211 4.58 15.41 23.61
C ALA A 211 5.10 14.61 24.82
N GLU A 212 6.07 13.72 24.62
CA GLU A 212 6.69 12.92 25.68
C GLU A 212 7.83 13.68 26.38
N SER A 213 8.55 14.56 25.68
CA SER A 213 9.63 15.39 26.24
C SER A 213 9.16 16.65 27.00
N SER A 214 7.87 17.02 26.90
CA SER A 214 7.31 18.21 27.57
C SER A 214 6.29 17.85 28.68
N PRO A 215 6.61 18.01 29.98
CA PRO A 215 5.67 17.79 31.08
C PRO A 215 4.42 18.69 31.04
N ARG A 216 4.51 19.87 30.40
CA ARG A 216 3.47 20.91 30.37
C ARG A 216 2.45 20.81 29.22
N ARG A 217 2.57 19.86 28.28
CA ARG A 217 1.66 19.76 27.11
C ARG A 217 0.82 18.48 27.13
N ARG A 218 -0.04 18.35 28.15
CA ARG A 218 -0.95 17.19 28.36
C ARG A 218 -2.23 17.14 27.48
N ARG A 219 -2.39 18.03 26.48
CA ARG A 219 -3.61 18.06 25.63
C ARG A 219 -3.62 17.00 24.51
N TRP A 220 -2.45 16.43 24.18
CA TRP A 220 -2.25 15.64 22.95
C TRP A 220 -2.43 14.12 23.08
N ARG A 221 -2.32 13.55 24.30
CA ARG A 221 -2.33 12.09 24.51
C ARG A 221 -3.63 11.38 24.06
N ARG A 222 -4.72 12.12 23.85
CA ARG A 222 -6.04 11.55 23.49
C ARG A 222 -6.25 11.29 21.99
N ARG A 223 -5.51 11.93 21.07
CA ARG A 223 -5.75 11.77 19.60
C ARG A 223 -4.80 10.82 18.88
N VAL A 224 -3.60 10.55 19.41
CA VAL A 224 -2.57 9.71 18.77
C VAL A 224 -2.71 8.21 19.11
N ARG A 225 -3.59 7.85 20.07
CA ARG A 225 -3.96 6.45 20.33
C ARG A 225 -5.01 5.96 19.33
N SER A 226 -4.65 5.87 18.05
CA SER A 226 -5.34 4.99 17.11
C SER A 226 -4.33 3.95 16.62
N PRO A 227 -4.57 2.64 16.81
CA PRO A 227 -3.58 1.61 16.57
C PRO A 227 -3.51 1.28 15.07
N VAL A 228 -2.77 2.05 14.29
CA VAL A 228 -2.19 1.58 13.02
C VAL A 228 -0.72 1.99 12.99
N ALA A 229 0.05 1.39 13.89
CA ALA A 229 1.49 1.28 13.75
C ALA A 229 1.80 -0.15 13.31
N THR A 230 2.22 -0.28 12.05
CA THR A 230 3.12 -1.33 11.55
C THR A 230 2.90 -2.76 12.08
N ARG A 231 2.03 -3.53 11.43
CA ARG A 231 2.26 -4.97 11.22
C ARG A 231 2.65 -5.20 9.76
N GLY A 232 3.89 -4.81 9.44
CA GLY A 232 4.68 -5.54 8.45
C GLY A 232 5.21 -6.82 9.12
N GLY A 233 5.25 -7.91 8.37
CA GLY A 233 5.47 -9.29 8.82
C GLY A 233 6.46 -9.49 9.97
N ARG A 234 5.99 -10.16 11.02
CA ARG A 234 6.85 -10.94 11.93
C ARG A 234 7.35 -12.15 11.16
N CYS A 235 8.61 -12.15 10.73
CA CYS A 235 9.39 -13.38 10.65
C CYS A 235 10.07 -13.54 12.00
N ARG A 236 9.61 -14.51 12.81
CA ARG A 236 10.35 -14.97 13.98
C ARG A 236 11.58 -15.72 13.47
N GLY A 237 12.75 -15.11 13.60
CA GLY A 237 14.04 -15.79 13.51
C GLY A 237 14.77 -15.54 14.81
N SER A 238 14.61 -16.44 15.77
CA SER A 238 15.42 -16.48 17.00
C SER A 238 16.88 -16.67 16.62
N VAL A 239 17.71 -15.69 16.98
CA VAL A 239 19.16 -15.82 17.01
C VAL A 239 19.49 -16.79 18.14
N ALA A 240 19.86 -18.01 17.80
CA ALA A 240 20.53 -18.94 18.70
C ALA A 240 22.00 -19.01 18.29
N THR A 241 22.85 -18.67 19.24
CA THR A 241 24.31 -18.72 19.23
C THR A 241 24.81 -20.13 18.89
N PRO A 242 25.93 -20.30 18.16
CA PRO A 242 26.47 -21.62 17.88
C PRO A 242 27.33 -22.09 19.07
N THR A 243 26.91 -23.15 19.74
CA THR A 243 27.78 -23.89 20.68
C THR A 243 27.99 -25.31 20.17
N ARG A 244 29.26 -25.70 20.16
CA ARG A 244 29.89 -26.88 19.58
C ARG A 244 29.35 -28.25 20.04
N CYS A 245 29.55 -29.20 19.13
CA CYS A 245 29.90 -30.62 19.28
C CYS A 245 29.91 -31.24 20.68
N GLY A 246 29.20 -32.35 20.81
CA GLY A 246 29.42 -33.39 21.80
C GLY A 246 28.77 -34.71 21.35
N SER A 247 29.60 -35.64 20.89
CA SER A 247 29.27 -37.02 20.54
C SER A 247 28.84 -37.86 21.75
N THR A 248 27.85 -38.76 21.61
CA THR A 248 28.01 -40.20 21.93
C THR A 248 26.77 -41.06 21.57
N ARG A 249 27.06 -42.09 20.78
CA ARG A 249 26.55 -43.48 20.69
C ARG A 249 25.23 -43.95 21.36
N ALA A 250 24.50 -44.72 20.53
CA ALA A 250 23.92 -46.07 20.72
C ALA A 250 22.77 -46.22 21.74
N THR A 251 21.70 -47.00 21.54
CA THR A 251 21.54 -48.36 20.98
C THR A 251 20.06 -48.66 20.63
N ASN A 252 19.88 -49.45 19.55
CA ASN A 252 18.98 -50.59 19.28
C ASN A 252 17.55 -50.74 19.88
N GLY A 253 16.66 -51.23 19.00
CA GLY A 253 15.47 -52.05 19.31
C GLY A 253 14.36 -51.87 18.25
N SER A 254 14.39 -52.54 17.09
CA SER A 254 13.59 -53.75 16.76
C SER A 254 12.20 -53.77 17.43
N SER A 255 11.05 -53.91 16.75
CA SER A 255 10.70 -54.99 15.82
C SER A 255 9.30 -54.79 15.20
N SER A 256 9.16 -55.20 13.92
CA SER A 256 8.07 -55.99 13.26
C SER A 256 6.62 -55.94 13.82
N THR A 257 5.51 -55.90 13.06
CA THR A 257 5.09 -56.83 11.99
C THR A 257 3.83 -56.34 11.22
N ARG A 258 3.81 -56.65 9.91
CA ARG A 258 2.70 -57.03 8.97
C ARG A 258 1.23 -56.74 9.32
N SER A 259 0.49 -56.18 8.34
CA SER A 259 -0.41 -56.95 7.44
C SER A 259 -1.27 -56.05 6.50
N THR A 260 -1.19 -56.33 5.20
CA THR A 260 -2.17 -56.06 4.11
C THR A 260 -3.13 -57.27 4.00
N PRO A 261 -4.24 -57.34 3.17
CA PRO A 261 -4.40 -56.75 1.82
C PRO A 261 -5.85 -56.45 1.30
N SER A 262 -5.93 -55.92 0.06
CA SER A 262 -6.91 -56.22 -1.04
C SER A 262 -7.29 -54.92 -1.80
N ARG A 263 -7.54 -54.86 -3.11
CA ARG A 263 -7.48 -55.79 -4.26
C ARG A 263 -7.43 -54.95 -5.56
N ARG A 264 -6.50 -55.30 -6.45
CA ARG A 264 -6.62 -55.58 -7.92
C ARG A 264 -7.32 -54.58 -8.88
N HIS A 265 -6.55 -54.14 -9.90
CA HIS A 265 -6.55 -54.60 -11.31
C HIS A 265 -5.26 -54.05 -11.98
N ALA A 266 -4.24 -54.83 -12.39
CA ALA A 266 -4.10 -55.68 -13.61
C ALA A 266 -4.44 -54.88 -14.89
N ARG A 267 -3.64 -54.76 -15.96
CA ARG A 267 -2.59 -55.56 -16.63
C ARG A 267 -2.14 -54.71 -17.86
N ARG A 268 -0.87 -54.54 -18.26
CA ARG A 268 -0.02 -55.36 -19.19
C ARG A 268 1.23 -54.48 -19.50
N LEU A 269 2.47 -54.94 -19.25
CA LEU A 269 3.44 -55.60 -20.17
C LEU A 269 3.87 -54.70 -21.36
N ALA A 270 5.14 -54.51 -21.75
CA ALA A 270 6.45 -55.08 -21.39
C ALA A 270 7.60 -54.28 -22.06
N GLY A 271 8.87 -54.52 -21.65
CA GLY A 271 10.10 -54.30 -22.44
C GLY A 271 11.03 -53.18 -21.95
N TRP A 272 11.87 -53.38 -20.91
CA TRP A 272 13.30 -53.77 -20.97
C TRP A 272 14.23 -52.82 -21.75
N GLN A 273 14.99 -51.97 -21.05
CA GLN A 273 16.45 -52.11 -20.86
C GLN A 273 17.02 -50.91 -20.07
N THR A 274 17.87 -51.24 -19.10
CA THR A 274 18.61 -50.32 -18.23
C THR A 274 19.88 -49.80 -18.90
N CYS A 275 20.12 -48.49 -18.84
CA CYS A 275 21.47 -47.91 -18.79
C CYS A 275 21.46 -46.56 -18.04
N SER A 276 22.00 -46.61 -16.82
CA SER A 276 22.96 -45.70 -16.20
C SER A 276 23.04 -44.21 -16.60
N SER A 277 22.91 -43.37 -15.57
CA SER A 277 23.58 -42.07 -15.35
C SER A 277 22.78 -40.77 -15.64
N PRO A 278 22.88 -39.73 -14.76
CA PRO A 278 21.94 -38.62 -14.72
C PRO A 278 22.48 -37.36 -15.38
N ARG A 279 21.67 -36.68 -16.22
CA ARG A 279 21.60 -35.22 -16.35
C ARG A 279 20.54 -34.80 -17.37
N ALA A 280 19.87 -33.69 -17.03
CA ALA A 280 18.99 -32.84 -17.84
C ALA A 280 17.47 -33.05 -17.68
N ARG A 281 16.81 -32.05 -17.09
CA ARG A 281 15.52 -31.57 -17.57
C ARG A 281 15.58 -30.06 -17.74
N ALA A 282 15.44 -29.65 -18.99
CA ALA A 282 15.07 -28.31 -19.41
C ALA A 282 13.63 -28.35 -19.95
N ARG A 283 12.89 -27.27 -19.65
CA ARG A 283 11.75 -26.67 -20.39
C ARG A 283 10.45 -27.47 -20.57
N ALA A 284 9.33 -26.83 -20.22
CA ALA A 284 8.37 -26.21 -21.16
C ALA A 284 7.23 -25.52 -20.34
N THR A 285 7.11 -24.18 -20.34
CA THR A 285 6.17 -23.29 -21.11
C THR A 285 4.76 -23.18 -20.48
N THR A 286 3.93 -22.13 -20.58
CA THR A 286 3.91 -20.69 -20.97
C THR A 286 2.41 -20.32 -21.02
N SER A 287 2.00 -19.10 -20.60
CA SER A 287 0.80 -18.31 -21.01
C SER A 287 0.31 -17.52 -19.78
N CYS A 288 0.06 -16.21 -19.75
CA CYS A 288 -0.56 -15.35 -20.76
C CYS A 288 -0.06 -13.90 -20.58
N CYS A 289 0.46 -13.28 -21.64
CA CYS A 289 0.71 -11.84 -21.76
C CYS A 289 0.23 -11.44 -23.17
N SER A 290 -0.79 -10.59 -23.23
CA SER A 290 -1.48 -10.18 -24.45
C SER A 290 -0.80 -9.01 -25.16
N ARG A 291 -0.98 -9.01 -26.48
CA ARG A 291 -0.29 -8.27 -27.55
C ARG A 291 -0.64 -6.78 -27.64
N ILE A 292 0.33 -5.99 -28.11
CA ILE A 292 0.18 -4.64 -28.69
C ILE A 292 0.23 -4.77 -30.23
N PRO A 293 -0.66 -4.15 -31.02
CA PRO A 293 -0.51 -4.10 -32.48
C PRO A 293 0.38 -2.92 -32.91
N ARG A 294 1.35 -3.19 -33.79
CA ARG A 294 2.11 -2.18 -34.56
C ARG A 294 1.33 -1.85 -35.84
N ALA A 295 1.19 -0.56 -36.13
CA ALA A 295 0.68 -0.04 -37.39
C ALA A 295 1.62 -0.36 -38.57
N ARG A 296 1.04 -0.63 -39.74
CA ARG A 296 1.74 -0.66 -41.03
C ARG A 296 1.47 0.64 -41.78
N SER A 297 2.51 1.13 -42.43
CA SER A 297 2.53 2.22 -43.40
C SER A 297 1.93 1.81 -44.73
N THR A 298 1.06 2.68 -45.25
CA THR A 298 0.89 3.02 -46.68
C THR A 298 0.58 4.50 -46.73
#